data_AF-A0A381ZRM6-F1
#
_entry.id   AF-A0A381ZRM6-F1
#
_cell.length_a   1.000
_cell.length_b   1.000
_cell.length_c   1.000
_cell.angle_alpha   90.00
_cell.angle_beta   90.00
_cell.angle_gamma   90.00
#
_symmetry.space_group_name_H-M   'P 1'
#
loop_
_entity.id
_entity.type
_entity.pdbx_description
1 polymer ?
#
loop_
_entity_poly.entity_id
_entity_poly.type
_entity_poly.pdbx_seq_one_letter_code
_entity_poly.pdbx_strand_id
1 'polypeptide(L)'
;MNDTMKSIFSTCKKNLSSYCRYAFDPHVSLAYGNYEPEKIYHAAKRISVPKKLNFSGISLFRTGEPIDSWEVLTYRHLGKI
;
A
#
# COMPACT_ATOMS: atom_id res chain seq x y z
N MET A 1 1.07 -14.30 -2.68
CA MET A 1 2.20 -13.40 -2.36
C MET A 1 3.51 -14.14 -2.62
N ASN A 2 4.44 -13.57 -3.40
CA ASN A 2 5.73 -14.20 -3.67
C ASN A 2 6.72 -13.99 -2.51
N ASP A 3 7.85 -14.68 -2.54
CA ASP A 3 8.82 -14.64 -1.44
C ASP A 3 9.54 -13.28 -1.33
N THR A 4 9.68 -12.55 -2.43
CA THR A 4 10.20 -11.18 -2.44
C THR A 4 9.37 -10.26 -1.56
N MET A 5 8.04 -10.28 -1.71
CA MET A 5 7.14 -9.47 -0.88
C MET A 5 7.17 -9.89 0.59
N LYS A 6 7.30 -11.18 0.90
CA LYS A 6 7.46 -11.67 2.29
C LYS A 6 8.76 -11.18 2.92
N SER A 7 9.85 -11.12 2.15
CA SER A 7 11.15 -10.63 2.61
C SER A 7 11.13 -9.12 2.88
N ILE A 8 10.56 -8.33 1.95
CA ILE A 8 10.33 -6.90 2.14
C ILE A 8 9.51 -6.67 3.41
N PHE A 9 8.42 -7.41 3.57
CA PHE A 9 7.58 -7.31 4.77
C PHE A 9 8.36 -7.61 6.05
N SER A 10 9.10 -8.73 6.10
CA SER A 10 9.88 -9.11 7.29
C SER A 10 10.89 -8.02 7.67
N THR A 11 11.50 -7.40 6.65
CA THR A 11 12.44 -6.27 6.82
C THR A 11 11.72 -5.05 7.38
N CYS A 12 10.58 -4.65 6.80
CA CYS A 12 9.78 -3.53 7.31
C CYS A 12 9.32 -3.79 8.74
N LYS A 13 8.75 -4.96 9.04
CA LYS A 13 8.29 -5.32 10.39
C LYS A 13 9.43 -5.27 11.41
N LYS A 14 10.60 -5.82 11.09
CA LYS A 14 11.76 -5.79 11.99
C LYS A 14 12.19 -4.36 12.33
N ASN A 15 12.22 -3.47 11.34
CA ASN A 15 12.75 -2.12 11.52
C ASN A 15 11.71 -1.09 12.00
N LEU A 16 10.42 -1.30 11.71
CA LEU A 16 9.36 -0.33 11.98
C LEU A 16 8.49 -0.70 13.20
N SER A 17 8.55 -1.96 13.66
CA SER A 17 7.67 -2.41 14.77
C SER A 17 7.89 -1.68 16.09
N SER A 18 9.09 -1.13 16.31
CA SER A 18 9.39 -0.29 17.48
C SER A 18 8.76 1.11 17.40
N TYR A 19 8.48 1.60 16.19
CA TYR A 19 7.94 2.94 15.95
C TYR A 19 6.41 2.91 15.83
N CYS A 20 5.85 1.82 15.32
CA CYS A 20 4.40 1.65 15.19
C CYS A 20 4.02 0.18 15.21
N ARG A 21 2.98 -0.15 15.99
CA ARG A 21 2.33 -1.46 15.90
C ARG A 21 1.62 -1.56 14.55
N TYR A 22 2.13 -2.43 13.69
CA TYR A 22 1.61 -2.61 12.34
C TYR A 22 1.20 -4.07 12.11
N ALA A 23 -0.06 -4.28 11.71
CA ALA A 23 -0.55 -5.54 11.17
C ALA A 23 -0.33 -5.51 9.66
N PHE A 24 0.38 -6.52 9.14
CA PHE A 24 0.60 -6.60 7.71
C PHE A 24 -0.55 -7.32 7.04
N ASP A 25 -1.34 -6.51 6.36
CA ASP A 25 -2.34 -6.94 5.43
C ASP A 25 -1.97 -6.36 4.05
N PRO A 26 -1.32 -7.14 3.16
CA PRO A 26 -0.90 -6.65 1.86
C PRO A 26 -2.12 -6.43 0.96
N HIS A 27 -2.59 -5.19 0.91
CA HIS A 27 -3.67 -4.76 0.04
C HIS A 27 -3.29 -3.50 -0.76
N VAL A 28 -4.03 -3.23 -1.83
CA VAL A 28 -3.99 -1.97 -2.55
C VAL A 28 -5.32 -1.27 -2.27
N SER A 29 -5.28 -0.15 -1.56
CA SER A 29 -6.48 0.66 -1.35
C SER A 29 -6.89 1.32 -2.67
N LEU A 30 -8.15 1.18 -3.05
CA LEU A 30 -8.68 1.72 -4.31
C LEU A 30 -9.44 3.05 -4.11
N ALA A 31 -10.03 3.26 -2.94
CA ALA A 31 -10.79 4.46 -2.59
C ALA A 31 -10.77 4.70 -1.06
N TYR A 32 -10.85 5.97 -0.65
CA TYR A 32 -10.92 6.41 0.75
C TYR A 32 -12.00 7.48 0.92
N GLY A 33 -12.93 7.28 1.85
CA GLY A 33 -13.98 8.25 2.13
C GLY A 33 -15.23 7.62 2.73
N ASN A 34 -16.21 8.48 3.05
CA ASN A 34 -17.54 8.06 3.46
C ASN A 34 -18.39 7.83 2.21
N TYR A 35 -18.85 6.59 2.02
CA TYR A 35 -19.63 6.20 0.85
C TYR A 35 -20.84 5.38 1.26
N GLU A 36 -21.92 5.51 0.49
CA GLU A 36 -23.05 4.57 0.54
C GLU A 36 -22.58 3.18 0.07
N PRO A 37 -22.73 2.11 0.88
CA PRO A 37 -22.20 0.77 0.59
C PRO A 37 -22.60 0.21 -0.78
N GLU A 38 -23.84 0.44 -1.20
CA GLU A 38 -24.38 -0.10 -2.45
C GLU A 38 -23.71 0.54 -3.67
N LYS A 39 -23.44 1.86 -3.62
CA LYS A 39 -22.82 2.58 -4.73
C LYS A 39 -21.38 2.12 -4.95
N ILE A 40 -20.61 1.95 -3.88
CA ILE A 40 -19.22 1.54 -4.00
C ILE A 40 -19.09 0.08 -4.43
N TYR A 41 -20.00 -0.80 -4.00
CA TYR A 41 -20.02 -2.19 -4.43
C TYR A 41 -20.24 -2.32 -5.95
N HIS A 42 -21.19 -1.59 -6.51
CA HIS A 42 -21.44 -1.59 -7.95
C HIS A 42 -20.29 -1.00 -8.75
N ALA A 43 -19.63 0.04 -8.25
CA ALA A 43 -18.45 0.62 -8.87
C ALA A 43 -17.26 -0.36 -8.85
N ALA A 44 -17.00 -0.99 -7.70
CA ALA A 44 -15.89 -1.93 -7.52
C ALA A 44 -15.98 -3.14 -8.46
N LYS A 45 -17.19 -3.66 -8.73
CA LYS A 45 -17.40 -4.77 -9.69
C LYS A 45 -16.95 -4.47 -11.12
N ARG A 46 -16.84 -3.20 -11.50
CA ARG A 46 -16.43 -2.79 -12.85
C ARG A 46 -14.91 -2.68 -12.99
N ILE A 47 -14.16 -2.77 -11.89
CA ILE A 47 -12.71 -2.67 -11.89
C ILE A 47 -12.12 -3.99 -12.37
N SER A 48 -11.44 -3.97 -13.51
CA SER A 48 -10.68 -5.13 -14.00
C SER A 48 -9.42 -5.29 -13.15
N VAL A 49 -9.30 -6.42 -12.45
CA VAL A 49 -8.14 -6.73 -11.61
C VAL A 49 -7.16 -7.59 -12.41
N PRO A 50 -5.93 -7.12 -12.67
CA PRO A 50 -4.95 -7.91 -13.39
C PRO A 50 -4.48 -9.11 -12.53
N LYS A 51 -4.15 -10.23 -13.19
CA LYS A 51 -3.66 -11.45 -12.52
C LYS A 51 -2.33 -11.23 -11.77
N LYS A 52 -1.54 -10.25 -12.21
CA LYS A 52 -0.24 -9.88 -11.62
C LYS A 52 -0.06 -8.37 -11.67
N LEU A 53 0.54 -7.82 -10.61
CA LEU A 53 0.99 -6.43 -10.54
C LEU A 53 2.51 -6.43 -10.32
N ASN A 54 3.20 -5.52 -11.02
CA ASN A 54 4.62 -5.28 -10.84
C ASN A 54 4.79 -3.91 -10.14
N PHE A 55 5.73 -3.83 -9.21
CA PHE A 55 6.06 -2.60 -8.50
C PHE A 55 7.46 -2.14 -8.92
N SER A 56 7.59 -0.86 -9.25
CA SER A 56 8.87 -0.23 -9.59
C SER A 56 9.57 0.36 -8.37
N GLY A 57 8.94 0.37 -7.19
CA GLY A 57 9.54 0.96 -6.01
C GLY A 57 8.70 0.83 -4.75
N ILE A 58 9.28 1.27 -3.64
CA ILE A 58 8.68 1.33 -2.30
C ILE A 58 8.96 2.72 -1.73
N SER A 59 7.96 3.34 -1.15
CA SER A 59 8.10 4.59 -0.40
C SER A 59 7.67 4.44 1.04
N LEU A 60 8.28 5.21 1.92
CA LEU A 60 7.76 5.49 3.26
C LEU A 60 7.19 6.90 3.26
N PHE A 61 5.97 7.04 3.78
CA PHE A 61 5.27 8.32 3.87
C PHE A 61 5.05 8.71 5.32
N ARG A 62 5.10 10.01 5.57
CA ARG A 62 4.46 10.63 6.74
C ARG A 62 3.05 11.01 6.31
N THR A 63 2.05 10.41 6.95
CA THR A 63 0.63 10.62 6.63
C THR A 63 0.00 11.60 7.61
N GLY A 64 -0.88 12.47 7.11
CA GLY A 64 -1.77 13.34 7.90
C GLY A 64 -3.23 13.13 7.51
N GLU A 65 -4.17 13.86 8.13
CA GLU A 65 -5.60 13.73 7.82
C GLU A 65 -5.93 14.07 6.35
N PRO A 66 -5.57 15.25 5.80
CA PRO A 66 -5.75 15.48 4.38
C PRO A 66 -4.67 14.73 3.59
N ILE A 67 -5.05 14.03 2.52
CA ILE A 67 -4.11 13.31 1.64
C ILE A 67 -3.03 14.24 1.06
N ASP A 68 -3.39 15.51 0.83
CA ASP A 68 -2.49 16.54 0.33
C ASP A 68 -1.39 16.94 1.33
N SER A 69 -1.53 16.54 2.60
CA SER A 69 -0.47 16.71 3.61
C SER A 69 0.54 15.55 3.65
N TRP A 70 0.35 14.51 2.83
CA TRP A 70 1.22 13.35 2.86
C TRP A 70 2.57 13.69 2.23
N GLU A 71 3.64 13.30 2.93
CA GLU A 71 4.99 13.60 2.51
C GLU A 71 5.80 12.31 2.33
N VAL A 72 6.50 12.20 1.20
CA VAL A 72 7.45 11.11 0.97
C VAL A 72 8.67 11.34 1.85
N LEU A 73 8.87 10.47 2.84
CA LEU A 73 10.07 10.48 3.67
C LEU A 73 11.26 9.83 2.94
N THR A 74 10.98 8.79 2.15
CA THR A 74 12.00 8.09 1.35
C THR A 74 11.35 7.27 0.25
N TYR A 75 12.05 7.12 -0.87
CA TYR A 75 11.71 6.24 -1.99
C TYR A 75 12.88 5.31 -2.32
N ARG A 76 12.57 4.08 -2.71
CA ARG A 76 13.53 3.07 -3.16
C ARG A 76 12.99 2.43 -4.42
N HIS A 77 13.76 2.52 -5.51
CA HIS A 77 13.45 1.80 -6.74
C HIS A 77 13.67 0.29 -6.56
N LEU A 78 12.80 -0.51 -7.17
CA LEU A 78 12.91 -1.97 -7.22
C LEU A 78 13.23 -2.40 -8.65
N GLY A 79 14.41 -2.99 -8.86
CA GLY A 79 14.87 -3.43 -10.18
C GLY A 79 16.18 -2.77 -10.61
N LYS A 80 16.62 -3.06 -11.83
CA LYS A 80 17.73 -2.35 -12.47
C LYS A 80 17.16 -1.11 -13.16
N ILE A 81 17.83 0.02 -12.98
CA ILE A 81 17.61 1.27 -13.73
C ILE A 81 18.12 1.08 -15.16
#